data_AF-A0ABD5HV33-F1
#
_entry.id   AF-A0ABD5HV33-F1
#
_cell.length_a   1.000
_cell.length_b   1.000
_cell.length_c   1.000
_cell.angle_alpha   90.00
_cell.angle_beta   90.00
_cell.angle_gamma   90.00
#
_symmetry.space_group_name_H-M   'P 1'
#
loop_
_entity.id
_entity.type
_entity.pdbx_description
1 polymer ?
#
loop_
_entity_poly.entity_id
_entity_poly.type
_entity_poly.pdbx_seq_one_letter_code
_entity_poly.pdbx_strand_id
1 'polypeptide(L)'
;MQAPPSFYEGDTLEVAKKLLGQKLVHIVDGIKRSGIIVEVEAYKGPDDKAAHSYGGRRTDRTEVMFGAPGHAYVYLIYGMHHCFNVITASVGTPQGVLIRALEPVDGIEEIKLARFNKTDITKVQYKNLTNGPGKLCRALGITLKERGVSLQSDTLHIELVPKEEHMSSQYKVTAGPRINIDYAEEAVHYPWRFYYEGHPFVSKK
;
A
#
# COMPACT_ATOMS: atom_id res chain seq x y z
N MET A 1 1.37 -12.32 13.26
CA MET A 1 2.41 -13.19 12.64
C MET A 1 2.69 -12.71 11.22
N GLN A 2 3.87 -12.94 10.64
CA GLN A 2 4.10 -12.59 9.23
C GLN A 2 3.14 -13.35 8.30
N ALA A 3 2.62 -12.69 7.26
CA ALA A 3 1.73 -13.30 6.30
C ALA A 3 2.48 -14.34 5.45
N PRO A 4 1.93 -15.56 5.26
CA PRO A 4 2.59 -16.59 4.47
C PRO A 4 2.57 -16.24 2.97
N PRO A 5 3.40 -16.88 2.12
CA PRO A 5 3.42 -16.62 0.68
C PRO A 5 2.03 -16.76 0.01
N SER A 6 1.25 -17.75 0.45
CA SER A 6 -0.10 -18.02 -0.05
C SER A 6 -1.12 -16.93 0.27
N PHE A 7 -0.82 -16.00 1.19
CA PHE A 7 -1.68 -14.86 1.48
C PHE A 7 -1.75 -13.88 0.30
N TYR A 8 -0.65 -13.74 -0.43
CA TYR A 8 -0.50 -12.74 -1.49
C TYR A 8 -1.03 -13.22 -2.83
N GLU A 9 -1.08 -14.54 -3.05
CA GLU A 9 -1.44 -15.12 -4.34
C GLU A 9 -2.97 -15.20 -4.52
N GLY A 10 -3.47 -14.68 -5.63
CA GLY A 10 -4.87 -14.87 -6.04
C GLY A 10 -5.44 -13.70 -6.84
N ASP A 11 -6.78 -13.62 -6.87
CA ASP A 11 -7.47 -12.48 -7.48
C ASP A 11 -7.11 -11.18 -6.76
N THR A 12 -6.61 -10.21 -7.50
CA THR A 12 -6.10 -8.94 -6.97
C THR A 12 -7.13 -8.14 -6.17
N LEU A 13 -8.43 -8.24 -6.48
CA LEU A 13 -9.47 -7.57 -5.70
C LEU A 13 -9.69 -8.27 -4.36
N GLU A 14 -9.62 -9.60 -4.34
CA GLU A 14 -9.72 -10.36 -3.10
C GLU A 14 -8.49 -10.15 -2.22
N VAL A 15 -7.29 -10.14 -2.79
CA VAL A 15 -6.06 -9.82 -2.03
C VAL A 15 -6.10 -8.38 -1.51
N ALA A 16 -6.60 -7.42 -2.28
CA ALA A 16 -6.77 -6.04 -1.81
C ALA A 16 -7.67 -5.96 -0.56
N LYS A 17 -8.81 -6.66 -0.56
CA LYS A 17 -9.69 -6.73 0.61
C LYS A 17 -9.01 -7.42 1.80
N LYS A 18 -8.27 -8.50 1.57
CA LYS A 18 -7.52 -9.22 2.62
C LYS A 18 -6.42 -8.36 3.25
N LEU A 19 -5.79 -7.48 2.47
CA LEU A 19 -4.76 -6.56 2.96
C LEU A 19 -5.30 -5.50 3.91
N LEU A 20 -6.56 -5.09 3.80
CA LEU A 20 -7.17 -4.18 4.77
C LEU A 20 -7.18 -4.78 6.17
N GLY A 21 -6.81 -3.96 7.16
CA GLY A 21 -6.70 -4.37 8.55
C GLY A 21 -5.38 -5.07 8.91
N GLN A 22 -4.57 -5.46 7.92
CA GLN A 22 -3.25 -6.04 8.17
C GLN A 22 -2.21 -4.96 8.40
N LYS A 23 -1.09 -5.32 9.03
CA LYS A 23 -0.05 -4.35 9.39
C LYS A 23 1.10 -4.40 8.41
N LEU A 24 1.40 -3.27 7.76
CA LEU A 24 2.62 -3.09 6.98
C LEU A 24 3.76 -2.71 7.93
N VAL A 25 4.87 -3.43 7.85
CA VAL A 25 6.04 -3.25 8.70
C VAL A 25 7.26 -2.95 7.84
N HIS A 26 8.03 -1.94 8.24
CA HIS A 26 9.36 -1.68 7.68
C HIS A 26 10.36 -1.42 8.81
N ILE A 27 11.46 -2.17 8.84
CA ILE A 27 12.56 -2.00 9.80
C ILE A 27 13.65 -1.16 9.12
N VAL A 28 13.87 0.05 9.64
CA VAL A 28 14.87 0.99 9.13
C VAL A 28 15.84 1.30 10.25
N ASP A 29 17.13 1.00 10.04
CA ASP A 29 18.19 1.20 11.03
C ASP A 29 17.89 0.52 12.38
N GLY A 30 17.28 -0.67 12.33
CA GLY A 30 16.86 -1.45 13.51
C GLY A 30 15.55 -0.97 14.15
N ILE A 31 14.93 0.10 13.64
CA ILE A 31 13.70 0.66 14.19
C ILE A 31 12.49 0.18 13.39
N LYS A 32 11.55 -0.46 14.07
CA LYS A 32 10.27 -0.89 13.49
C LYS A 32 9.35 0.32 13.29
N ARG A 33 9.01 0.61 12.04
CA ARG A 33 7.97 1.56 11.66
C ARG A 33 6.83 0.78 11.04
N SER A 34 5.60 1.02 11.48
CA SER A 34 4.46 0.23 10.99
C SER A 34 3.14 0.97 11.01
N GLY A 35 2.15 0.42 10.32
CA GLY A 35 0.77 0.85 10.46
C GLY A 35 -0.23 -0.16 9.91
N ILE A 36 -1.47 -0.11 10.42
CA ILE A 36 -2.60 -0.88 9.92
C ILE A 36 -3.03 -0.31 8.58
N ILE A 37 -3.19 -1.16 7.57
CA ILE A 37 -3.63 -0.77 6.24
C ILE A 37 -5.11 -0.42 6.27
N VAL A 38 -5.45 0.83 5.96
CA VAL A 38 -6.83 1.35 6.02
C VAL A 38 -7.41 1.77 4.68
N GLU A 39 -6.58 1.83 3.64
CA GLU A 39 -6.99 2.13 2.27
C GLU A 39 -6.03 1.48 1.27
N VAL A 40 -6.59 0.85 0.24
CA VAL A 40 -5.88 0.20 -0.85
C VAL A 40 -6.55 0.43 -2.20
N GLU A 41 -5.80 0.28 -3.29
CA GLU A 41 -6.33 0.22 -4.66
C GLU A 41 -5.80 -0.99 -5.40
N ALA A 42 -6.69 -1.72 -6.06
CA ALA A 42 -6.33 -2.83 -6.95
C ALA A 42 -6.08 -2.34 -8.37
N TYR A 43 -5.07 -2.94 -9.01
CA TYR A 43 -4.73 -2.74 -10.41
C TYR A 43 -4.65 -4.08 -11.14
N LYS A 44 -5.53 -4.29 -12.13
CA LYS A 44 -5.68 -5.57 -12.84
C LYS A 44 -4.78 -5.72 -14.07
N GLY A 45 -3.74 -4.92 -14.16
CA GLY A 45 -2.64 -5.11 -15.10
C GLY A 45 -3.06 -4.94 -16.56
N PRO A 46 -2.92 -5.96 -17.44
CA PRO A 46 -3.13 -5.80 -18.88
C PRO A 46 -4.51 -5.26 -19.27
N ASP A 47 -5.55 -5.60 -18.51
CA ASP A 47 -6.96 -5.24 -18.78
C ASP A 47 -7.39 -3.94 -18.09
N ASP A 48 -6.46 -3.21 -17.47
CA ASP A 48 -6.76 -2.05 -16.64
C ASP A 48 -6.01 -0.81 -17.13
N LYS A 49 -6.71 0.12 -17.80
CA LYS A 49 -6.15 1.36 -18.33
C LYS A 49 -5.46 2.25 -17.28
N ALA A 50 -5.78 2.07 -15.99
CA ALA A 50 -5.12 2.79 -14.91
C ALA A 50 -3.81 2.13 -14.44
N ALA A 51 -3.53 0.89 -14.88
CA ALA A 51 -2.34 0.16 -14.47
C ALA A 51 -1.12 0.54 -15.33
N HIS A 52 0.06 0.56 -14.71
CA HIS A 52 1.32 0.76 -15.44
C HIS A 52 1.63 -0.33 -16.45
N SER A 53 1.05 -1.52 -16.26
CA SER A 53 1.17 -2.70 -17.09
C SER A 53 0.00 -2.89 -18.07
N TYR A 54 -0.84 -1.86 -18.27
CA TYR A 54 -1.90 -1.88 -19.27
C TYR A 54 -1.39 -2.33 -20.64
N GLY A 55 -2.15 -3.18 -21.34
CA GLY A 55 -1.74 -3.79 -22.60
C GLY A 55 -0.52 -4.71 -22.49
N GLY A 56 -0.21 -5.21 -21.29
CA GLY A 56 0.96 -6.06 -21.05
C GLY A 56 2.29 -5.31 -21.06
N ARG A 57 2.27 -3.99 -20.85
CA ARG A 57 3.48 -3.15 -20.95
C ARG A 57 4.56 -3.56 -19.92
N ARG A 58 5.66 -4.09 -20.45
CA ARG A 58 6.86 -4.51 -19.70
C ARG A 58 8.02 -3.54 -19.97
N THR A 59 8.57 -2.99 -18.89
CA THR A 59 9.66 -2.01 -18.87
C THR A 59 10.52 -2.29 -17.65
N ASP A 60 11.74 -1.76 -17.57
CA ASP A 60 12.59 -1.88 -16.36
C ASP A 60 11.87 -1.49 -15.06
N ARG A 61 10.95 -0.52 -15.16
CA ARG A 61 10.11 -0.10 -14.02
C ARG A 61 9.09 -1.17 -13.66
N THR A 62 8.35 -1.70 -14.64
CA THR A 62 7.24 -2.64 -14.42
C THR A 62 7.67 -4.10 -14.36
N GLU A 63 8.94 -4.39 -14.64
CA GLU A 63 9.52 -5.74 -14.68
C GLU A 63 9.17 -6.56 -13.44
N VAL A 64 9.32 -5.94 -12.26
CA VAL A 64 9.02 -6.58 -10.98
C VAL A 64 7.56 -7.04 -10.90
N MET A 65 6.61 -6.33 -11.52
CA MET A 65 5.19 -6.74 -11.51
C MET A 65 4.96 -8.10 -12.19
N PHE A 66 5.83 -8.52 -13.11
CA PHE A 66 5.76 -9.84 -13.77
C PHE A 66 6.39 -10.96 -12.93
N GLY A 67 6.92 -10.65 -11.75
CA GLY A 67 7.51 -11.60 -10.82
C GLY A 67 6.48 -12.36 -9.98
N ALA A 68 6.96 -13.00 -8.92
CA ALA A 68 6.12 -13.79 -8.02
C ALA A 68 5.25 -12.89 -7.11
N PRO A 69 4.07 -13.37 -6.67
CA PRO A 69 3.26 -12.67 -5.68
C PRO A 69 4.02 -12.47 -4.36
N GLY A 70 3.60 -11.49 -3.57
CA GLY A 70 4.26 -11.14 -2.31
C GLY A 70 5.59 -10.42 -2.51
N HIS A 71 5.80 -9.76 -3.64
CA HIS A 71 6.93 -8.87 -3.87
C HIS A 71 6.50 -7.40 -3.89
N ALA A 72 7.39 -6.54 -3.40
CA ALA A 72 7.20 -5.10 -3.36
C ALA A 72 7.43 -4.47 -4.74
N TYR A 73 6.43 -3.80 -5.30
CA TYR A 73 6.60 -2.91 -6.44
C TYR A 73 6.60 -1.45 -5.98
N VAL A 74 7.78 -0.83 -5.97
CA VAL A 74 7.95 0.58 -5.61
C VAL A 74 8.31 1.42 -6.83
N TYR A 75 7.61 2.54 -7.04
CA TYR A 75 7.90 3.48 -8.12
C TYR A 75 7.87 4.93 -7.65
N LEU A 76 8.53 5.82 -8.40
CA LEU A 76 8.48 7.25 -8.20
C LEU A 76 7.34 7.87 -9.02
N ILE A 77 6.55 8.73 -8.39
CA ILE A 77 5.56 9.60 -9.01
C ILE A 77 5.96 11.07 -8.82
N TYR A 78 5.76 11.88 -9.86
CA TYR A 78 6.15 13.30 -9.93
C TYR A 78 7.63 13.55 -9.58
N GLY A 79 8.51 12.56 -9.79
CA GLY A 79 9.94 12.65 -9.52
C GLY A 79 10.35 12.70 -8.04
N MET A 80 9.41 12.70 -7.08
CA MET A 80 9.70 13.00 -5.67
C MET A 80 8.98 12.12 -4.63
N HIS A 81 7.97 11.35 -5.04
CA HIS A 81 7.16 10.54 -4.12
C HIS A 81 7.23 9.07 -4.49
N HIS A 82 7.45 8.20 -3.52
CA HIS A 82 7.38 6.76 -3.72
C HIS A 82 5.94 6.27 -3.53
N CYS A 83 5.55 5.26 -4.31
CA CYS A 83 4.32 4.50 -4.11
C CYS A 83 4.67 3.02 -3.97
N PHE A 84 4.10 2.35 -2.98
CA PHE A 84 4.36 0.95 -2.66
C PHE A 84 3.17 0.07 -3.02
N ASN A 85 3.43 -1.02 -3.75
CA ASN A 85 2.42 -1.97 -4.17
C ASN A 85 2.85 -3.39 -3.80
N VAL A 86 1.88 -4.26 -3.60
CA VAL A 86 2.06 -5.69 -3.38
C VAL A 86 1.65 -6.43 -4.66
N ILE A 87 2.54 -7.26 -5.21
CA ILE A 87 2.21 -8.11 -6.37
C ILE A 87 1.37 -9.30 -5.91
N THR A 88 0.33 -9.65 -6.66
CA THR A 88 -0.71 -10.58 -6.21
C THR A 88 -1.02 -11.73 -7.16
N ALA A 89 -0.80 -11.54 -8.46
CA ALA A 89 -1.08 -12.58 -9.44
C ALA A 89 0.15 -13.48 -9.67
N SER A 90 -0.08 -14.58 -10.40
CA SER A 90 0.97 -15.52 -10.77
C SER A 90 2.06 -14.87 -11.64
N VAL A 91 3.24 -15.46 -11.65
CA VAL A 91 4.38 -15.04 -12.48
C VAL A 91 3.92 -14.83 -13.93
N GLY A 92 4.32 -13.70 -14.51
CA GLY A 92 3.92 -13.27 -15.85
C GLY A 92 2.62 -12.45 -15.89
N THR A 93 1.87 -12.35 -14.80
CA THR A 93 0.61 -11.60 -14.73
C THR A 93 0.78 -10.32 -13.88
N PRO A 94 0.95 -9.14 -14.49
CA PRO A 94 1.43 -7.95 -13.79
C PRO A 94 0.34 -7.18 -13.05
N GLN A 95 -0.26 -7.80 -12.04
CA GLN A 95 -1.30 -7.23 -11.18
C GLN A 95 -0.77 -6.95 -9.76
N GLY A 96 -1.38 -5.99 -9.09
CA GLY A 96 -1.01 -5.69 -7.72
C GLY A 96 -1.93 -4.71 -7.02
N VAL A 97 -1.63 -4.50 -5.75
CA VAL A 97 -2.40 -3.65 -4.83
C VAL A 97 -1.54 -2.51 -4.33
N LEU A 98 -1.91 -1.28 -4.64
CA LEU A 98 -1.33 -0.07 -4.05
C LEU A 98 -1.80 0.06 -2.60
N ILE A 99 -0.87 0.23 -1.67
CA ILE A 99 -1.19 0.63 -0.31
C ILE A 99 -1.27 2.16 -0.28
N ARG A 100 -2.42 2.69 0.15
CA ARG A 100 -2.71 4.13 0.06
C ARG A 100 -2.67 4.86 1.37
N ALA A 101 -3.11 4.21 2.45
CA ALA A 101 -3.09 4.82 3.75
C ALA A 101 -2.92 3.80 4.86
N LEU A 102 -2.27 4.27 5.93
CA LEU A 102 -2.07 3.50 7.14
C LEU A 102 -2.58 4.26 8.36
N GLU A 103 -3.06 3.55 9.37
CA GLU A 103 -3.09 4.00 10.76
C GLU A 103 -1.75 3.67 11.42
N PRO A 104 -0.92 4.66 11.80
CA PRO A 104 0.41 4.40 12.39
C PRO A 104 0.32 3.62 13.71
N VAL A 105 1.22 2.65 13.91
CA VAL A 105 1.26 1.80 15.11
C VAL A 105 2.62 1.84 15.79
N ASP A 106 3.69 1.39 15.12
CA ASP A 106 5.05 1.34 15.69
C ASP A 106 5.93 2.46 15.11
N GLY A 107 6.94 2.90 15.87
CA GLY A 107 7.95 3.87 15.39
C GLY A 107 7.37 5.27 15.14
N ILE A 108 6.44 5.70 15.99
CA ILE A 108 5.69 6.95 15.80
C ILE A 108 6.61 8.17 15.80
N GLU A 109 7.66 8.20 16.63
CA GLU A 109 8.60 9.33 16.66
C GLU A 109 9.39 9.43 15.37
N GLU A 110 9.86 8.31 14.83
CA GLU A 110 10.59 8.24 13.57
C GLU A 110 9.69 8.56 12.39
N ILE A 111 8.45 8.10 12.41
CA ILE A 111 7.43 8.48 11.42
C ILE A 111 7.21 10.01 11.44
N LYS A 112 7.10 10.63 12.61
CA LYS A 112 6.95 12.09 12.75
C LYS A 112 8.18 12.83 12.22
N LEU A 113 9.38 12.39 12.60
CA LEU A 113 10.64 12.94 12.11
C LEU A 113 10.75 12.83 10.59
N ALA A 114 10.47 11.65 10.01
CA ALA A 114 10.52 11.44 8.56
C ALA A 114 9.50 12.30 7.79
N ARG A 115 8.37 12.65 8.41
CA ARG A 115 7.29 13.44 7.77
C ARG A 115 7.43 14.95 7.95
N PHE A 116 7.89 15.40 9.12
CA PHE A 116 7.85 16.80 9.52
C PHE A 116 9.17 17.33 10.11
N ASN A 117 10.21 16.50 10.20
CA ASN A 117 11.50 16.84 10.80
C ASN A 117 11.39 17.34 12.27
N LYS A 118 10.38 16.86 12.99
CA LYS A 118 10.13 17.15 14.42
C LYS A 118 9.18 16.11 15.04
N THR A 119 9.22 15.97 16.36
CA THR A 119 8.37 15.04 17.13
C THR A 119 7.14 15.71 17.76
N ASP A 120 7.22 17.01 18.08
CA ASP A 120 6.08 17.81 18.51
C ASP A 120 5.28 18.31 17.29
N ILE A 121 4.12 17.69 17.09
CA ILE A 121 3.26 17.91 15.93
C ILE A 121 1.80 18.08 16.35
N THR A 122 1.06 18.88 15.58
CA THR A 122 -0.37 19.10 15.86
C THR A 122 -1.21 17.85 15.58
N LYS A 123 -2.42 17.78 16.13
CA LYS A 123 -3.40 16.72 15.80
C LYS A 123 -3.66 16.61 14.29
N VAL A 124 -3.65 17.75 13.58
CA VAL A 124 -3.85 17.80 12.12
C VAL A 124 -2.65 17.19 11.40
N GLN A 125 -1.43 17.50 11.84
CA GLN A 125 -0.21 16.89 11.31
C GLN A 125 -0.18 15.39 11.57
N TYR A 126 -0.63 14.94 12.75
CA TYR A 126 -0.67 13.51 13.11
C TYR A 126 -1.57 12.72 12.15
N LYS A 127 -2.78 13.21 11.87
CA LYS A 127 -3.69 12.60 10.88
C LYS A 127 -3.11 12.60 9.46
N ASN A 128 -2.16 13.49 9.17
CA ASN A 128 -1.50 13.64 7.87
C ASN A 128 -0.17 12.88 7.74
N LEU A 129 0.19 12.02 8.70
CA LEU A 129 1.42 11.24 8.65
C LEU A 129 1.42 10.26 7.48
N THR A 130 0.35 9.49 7.33
CA THR A 130 0.28 8.29 6.48
C THR A 130 -0.99 8.21 5.62
N ASN A 131 -1.79 9.30 5.55
CA ASN A 131 -3.03 9.37 4.77
C ASN A 131 -2.79 9.66 3.28
N GLY A 132 -1.93 8.87 2.64
CA GLY A 132 -1.65 8.96 1.20
C GLY A 132 -0.42 8.13 0.81
N PRO A 133 -0.35 7.62 -0.43
CA PRO A 133 0.67 6.64 -0.83
C PRO A 133 2.11 7.19 -0.74
N GLY A 134 2.32 8.43 -1.18
CA GLY A 134 3.61 9.11 -1.01
C GLY A 134 3.95 9.46 0.43
N LYS A 135 2.92 9.72 1.25
CA LYS A 135 3.09 10.09 2.66
C LYS A 135 3.51 8.87 3.48
N LEU A 136 2.82 7.74 3.32
CA LEU A 136 3.15 6.52 4.04
C LEU A 136 4.52 5.97 3.65
N CYS A 137 4.91 6.04 2.37
CA CYS A 137 6.24 5.58 1.98
C CYS A 137 7.32 6.43 2.66
N ARG A 138 7.15 7.76 2.71
CA ARG A 138 8.08 8.63 3.45
C ARG A 138 8.08 8.33 4.96
N ALA A 139 6.91 8.15 5.57
CA ALA A 139 6.78 7.83 6.99
C ALA A 139 7.53 6.54 7.36
N LEU A 140 7.35 5.49 6.55
CA LEU A 140 7.98 4.19 6.78
C LEU A 140 9.43 4.12 6.26
N GLY A 141 9.90 5.11 5.49
CA GLY A 141 11.22 5.06 4.85
C GLY A 141 11.30 4.12 3.65
N ILE A 142 10.17 3.81 2.99
CA ILE A 142 10.12 3.01 1.77
C ILE A 142 10.57 3.86 0.58
N THR A 143 11.54 3.35 -0.17
CA THR A 143 12.19 3.98 -1.31
C THR A 143 12.29 3.01 -2.49
N LEU A 144 12.94 3.43 -3.57
CA LEU A 144 13.27 2.53 -4.69
C LEU A 144 14.17 1.36 -4.31
N LYS A 145 14.90 1.42 -3.18
CA LYS A 145 15.73 0.31 -2.70
C LYS A 145 14.90 -0.93 -2.37
N GLU A 146 13.64 -0.74 -2.00
CA GLU A 146 12.72 -1.81 -1.65
C GLU A 146 12.00 -2.39 -2.88
N ARG A 147 12.25 -1.88 -4.09
CA ARG A 147 11.67 -2.46 -5.31
C ARG A 147 12.18 -3.89 -5.52
N GLY A 148 11.26 -4.83 -5.66
CA GLY A 148 11.56 -6.24 -5.87
C GLY A 148 11.88 -7.00 -4.59
N VAL A 149 11.84 -6.36 -3.42
CA VAL A 149 12.01 -7.05 -2.15
C VAL A 149 10.84 -8.01 -1.91
N SER A 150 11.15 -9.23 -1.49
CA SER A 150 10.14 -10.19 -1.04
C SER A 150 9.54 -9.73 0.29
N LEU A 151 8.21 -9.77 0.41
CA LEU A 151 7.49 -9.51 1.65
C LEU A 151 7.58 -10.66 2.67
N GLN A 152 8.39 -11.68 2.35
CA GLN A 152 8.90 -12.67 3.30
C GLN A 152 10.22 -12.23 3.96
N SER A 153 10.75 -11.05 3.63
CA SER A 153 11.94 -10.51 4.28
C SER A 153 11.68 -10.11 5.73
N ASP A 154 12.74 -10.05 6.54
CA ASP A 154 12.67 -9.55 7.91
C ASP A 154 12.53 -8.02 7.98
N THR A 155 12.88 -7.31 6.90
CA THR A 155 12.95 -5.85 6.88
C THR A 155 11.66 -5.20 6.38
N LEU A 156 10.95 -5.80 5.42
CA LEU A 156 9.72 -5.26 4.83
C LEU A 156 8.73 -6.40 4.63
N HIS A 157 7.61 -6.37 5.36
CA HIS A 157 6.64 -7.47 5.35
C HIS A 157 5.25 -7.03 5.80
N ILE A 158 4.28 -7.93 5.59
CA ILE A 158 2.93 -7.80 6.16
C ILE A 158 2.82 -8.72 7.37
N GLU A 159 2.36 -8.19 8.50
CA GLU A 159 1.92 -9.00 9.63
C GLU A 159 0.40 -9.14 9.60
N LEU A 160 -0.08 -10.38 9.73
CA LEU A 160 -1.48 -10.69 9.95
C LEU A 160 -1.91 -10.21 11.33
N VAL A 161 -3.03 -9.50 11.36
CA VAL A 161 -3.67 -8.94 12.55
C VAL A 161 -5.10 -9.48 12.61
N PRO A 162 -5.49 -10.18 13.70
CA PRO A 162 -6.88 -10.57 13.93
C PRO A 162 -7.80 -9.36 13.95
N LYS A 163 -9.02 -9.52 13.43
CA LYS A 163 -9.94 -8.40 13.22
C LYS A 163 -10.30 -7.69 14.52
N GLU A 164 -10.45 -8.46 15.59
CA GLU A 164 -10.72 -8.03 16.95
C GLU A 164 -9.56 -7.26 17.60
N GLU A 165 -8.34 -7.35 17.06
CA GLU A 165 -7.13 -6.74 17.63
C GLU A 165 -6.82 -5.34 17.06
N HIS A 166 -7.55 -4.85 16.05
CA HIS A 166 -7.34 -3.52 15.50
C HIS A 166 -8.61 -2.66 15.50
N MET A 167 -8.49 -1.41 15.97
CA MET A 167 -9.59 -0.45 16.09
C MET A 167 -10.26 -0.11 14.76
N SER A 168 -9.55 -0.29 13.65
CA SER A 168 -10.10 -0.04 12.31
C SER A 168 -11.25 -0.99 11.97
N SER A 169 -11.39 -2.14 12.66
CA SER A 169 -12.47 -3.11 12.43
C SER A 169 -13.87 -2.63 12.78
N GLN A 170 -13.99 -1.56 13.58
CA GLN A 170 -15.28 -0.92 13.89
C GLN A 170 -15.88 -0.17 12.69
N TYR A 171 -15.05 0.14 11.69
CA TYR A 171 -15.47 0.88 10.50
C TYR A 171 -15.94 -0.09 9.41
N LYS A 172 -16.93 0.36 8.64
CA LYS A 172 -17.42 -0.38 7.46
C LYS A 172 -16.37 -0.33 6.35
N VAL A 173 -16.10 -1.47 5.72
CA VAL A 173 -15.32 -1.50 4.47
C VAL A 173 -16.23 -1.07 3.32
N THR A 174 -15.79 -0.05 2.58
CA THR A 174 -16.50 0.50 1.42
C THR A 174 -15.61 0.42 0.18
N ALA A 175 -16.24 0.15 -0.96
CA ALA A 175 -15.61 0.12 -2.27
C ALA A 175 -15.98 1.37 -3.06
N GLY A 176 -15.05 1.93 -3.82
CA GLY A 176 -15.28 3.13 -4.63
C GLY A 176 -14.28 3.30 -5.77
N PRO A 177 -14.42 4.37 -6.57
CA PRO A 177 -13.50 4.67 -7.65
C PRO A 177 -12.11 4.98 -7.08
N ARG A 178 -11.08 4.66 -7.88
CA ARG A 178 -9.68 4.95 -7.55
C ARG A 178 -9.37 6.43 -7.72
N ILE A 179 -8.28 6.88 -7.11
CA ILE A 179 -7.92 8.30 -7.01
C ILE A 179 -6.82 8.65 -8.00
N ASN A 180 -6.94 9.83 -8.63
CA ASN A 180 -5.95 10.43 -9.53
C ASN A 180 -5.66 9.56 -10.77
N ILE A 181 -6.70 8.95 -11.32
CA ILE A 181 -6.62 8.14 -12.53
C ILE A 181 -7.50 8.71 -13.65
N ASP A 182 -7.77 10.01 -13.68
CA ASP A 182 -8.70 10.66 -14.63
C ASP A 182 -8.37 10.40 -16.11
N TYR A 183 -7.14 9.97 -16.41
CA TYR A 183 -6.69 9.55 -17.73
C TYR A 183 -7.15 8.15 -18.16
N ALA A 184 -7.73 7.35 -17.26
CA ALA A 184 -7.91 5.91 -17.43
C ALA A 184 -9.26 5.49 -18.04
N GLU A 185 -9.94 6.41 -18.73
CA GLU A 185 -11.19 6.15 -19.46
C GLU A 185 -12.24 5.41 -18.60
N GLU A 186 -12.79 4.28 -19.03
CA GLU A 186 -13.79 3.51 -18.27
C GLU A 186 -13.29 3.05 -16.89
N ALA A 187 -11.98 2.88 -16.74
CA ALA A 187 -11.38 2.36 -15.53
C ALA A 187 -11.44 3.35 -14.35
N VAL A 188 -11.79 4.62 -14.61
CA VAL A 188 -12.07 5.63 -13.57
C VAL A 188 -13.31 5.31 -12.74
N HIS A 189 -14.25 4.54 -13.31
CA HIS A 189 -15.50 4.18 -12.65
C HIS A 189 -15.43 2.86 -11.88
N TYR A 190 -14.35 2.09 -12.04
CA TYR A 190 -14.23 0.78 -11.40
C TYR A 190 -14.14 0.92 -9.87
N PRO A 191 -14.96 0.17 -9.09
CA PRO A 191 -14.98 0.24 -7.63
C PRO A 191 -13.83 -0.56 -7.01
N TRP A 192 -12.60 -0.29 -7.44
CA TRP A 192 -11.39 -1.06 -7.11
C TRP A 192 -10.52 -0.38 -6.05
N ARG A 193 -11.03 0.66 -5.39
CA ARG A 193 -10.49 1.23 -4.15
C ARG A 193 -11.29 0.68 -2.98
N PHE A 194 -10.61 0.16 -1.95
CA PHE A 194 -11.23 -0.36 -0.74
C PHE A 194 -10.68 0.37 0.47
N TYR A 195 -11.56 0.76 1.41
CA TYR A 195 -11.17 1.51 2.59
C TYR A 195 -12.16 1.40 3.74
N TYR A 196 -11.71 1.73 4.95
CA TYR A 196 -12.58 1.89 6.11
C TYR A 196 -13.30 3.25 6.08
N GLU A 197 -14.59 3.24 5.77
CA GLU A 197 -15.39 4.46 5.64
C GLU A 197 -15.42 5.26 6.95
N GLY A 198 -15.13 6.56 6.87
CA GLY A 198 -15.06 7.44 8.04
C GLY A 198 -13.78 7.34 8.86
N HIS A 199 -12.85 6.43 8.52
CA HIS A 199 -11.60 6.27 9.24
C HIS A 199 -10.72 7.54 9.11
N PRO A 200 -10.14 8.07 10.22
CA PRO A 200 -9.42 9.36 10.21
C PRO A 200 -8.18 9.41 9.29
N PHE A 201 -7.61 8.25 8.98
CA PHE A 201 -6.40 8.11 8.16
C PHE A 201 -6.67 7.81 6.68
N VAL A 202 -7.91 7.58 6.26
CA VAL A 202 -8.22 7.42 4.83
C VAL A 202 -7.87 8.71 4.08
N SER A 203 -7.19 8.57 2.94
CA SER A 203 -6.53 9.67 2.23
C SER A 203 -7.51 10.65 1.60
N LYS A 204 -8.62 10.14 1.05
CA LYS A 204 -9.68 10.94 0.45
C LYS A 204 -11.02 10.26 0.72
N LYS A 205 -11.96 11.04 1.26
CA LYS A 205 -13.35 10.62 1.45
C LYS A 205 -14.05 10.61 0.09
#